data_AF-A0A9Q7SGC1-F1
#
_entry.id   AF-A0A9Q7SGC1-F1
#
_cell.length_a   1.000
_cell.length_b   1.000
_cell.length_c   1.000
_cell.angle_alpha   90.00
_cell.angle_beta   90.00
_cell.angle_gamma   90.00
#
_symmetry.space_group_name_H-M   'P 1'
#
loop_
_entity.id
_entity.type
_entity.pdbx_description
1 polymer ?
#
loop_
_entity_poly.entity_id
_entity_poly.type
_entity_poly.pdbx_seq_one_letter_code
_entity_poly.pdbx_strand_id
1 'polypeptide(L)'
;MSTALAVGASVIALAFTAACSRESRETPNDPAASSSSSQQSAQPIVKLPVGPATALLLTREDFPAGNGTFTVEDKPKLDQEKTGKSKPEKVDPPGCYEFISEGDGDYDRARAKYDADTLMAESSVGLGIKQSFDELAQRAQECASVQMEGDGVAMKAKVSIADLPGAAVESKLVKVGGLLGPDGDQIGVESHIAIAHPRGTTVRIEVDRFIDPWTPEQDTLVLDLLNKQIAKVQNAP
;
A
#
# COMPACT_ATOMS: atom_id res chain seq x y z
N MET A 1 15.84 35.02 23.08
CA MET A 1 14.90 34.98 21.94
C MET A 1 15.49 34.01 20.94
N SER A 2 15.02 32.77 20.94
CA SER A 2 15.49 31.73 20.02
C SER A 2 14.30 31.33 19.17
N THR A 3 14.40 31.68 17.89
CA THR A 3 13.48 31.35 16.82
C THR A 3 13.39 29.84 16.65
N ALA A 4 12.20 29.28 16.88
CA ALA A 4 11.85 27.93 16.50
C ALA A 4 11.74 27.86 14.96
N LEU A 5 12.56 27.02 14.32
CA LEU A 5 12.38 26.64 12.93
C LEU A 5 11.23 25.63 12.87
N ALA A 6 10.05 26.13 12.50
CA ALA A 6 8.93 25.29 12.11
C ALA A 6 9.28 24.63 10.77
N VAL A 7 9.72 23.37 10.80
CA VAL A 7 9.81 22.53 9.60
C VAL A 7 8.43 21.93 9.39
N GLY A 8 7.56 22.70 8.73
CA GLY A 8 6.33 22.17 8.17
C GLY A 8 6.69 21.20 7.05
N ALA A 9 6.45 19.91 7.26
CA ALA A 9 6.59 18.87 6.25
C ALA A 9 5.59 19.15 5.13
N SER A 10 6.05 19.91 4.14
CA SER A 10 5.31 20.21 2.93
C SER A 10 5.33 18.96 2.06
N VAL A 11 4.15 18.34 1.97
CA VAL A 11 3.77 17.31 1.00
C VAL A 11 4.38 17.64 -0.37
N ILE A 12 5.11 16.68 -0.95
CA ILE A 12 5.61 16.74 -2.32
C ILE A 12 4.40 16.90 -3.25
N ALA A 13 4.13 18.14 -3.66
CA ALA A 13 3.14 18.50 -4.66
C ALA A 13 3.89 18.96 -5.92
N LEU A 14 3.88 18.13 -6.97
CA LEU A 14 4.40 18.49 -8.28
C LEU A 14 3.29 18.39 -9.33
N ALA A 15 2.75 19.55 -9.69
CA ALA A 15 1.85 19.74 -10.82
C ALA A 15 2.66 20.08 -12.08
N PHE A 16 2.25 19.63 -13.27
CA PHE A 16 1.75 20.45 -14.38
C PHE A 16 1.53 19.61 -15.65
N THR A 17 0.65 20.15 -16.49
CA THR A 17 -0.10 19.60 -17.60
C THR A 17 0.68 19.35 -18.89
N ALA A 18 0.37 18.26 -19.62
CA ALA A 18 0.38 18.27 -21.09
C ALA A 18 -0.52 17.16 -21.67
N ALA A 19 -1.36 17.55 -22.61
CA ALA A 19 -2.25 16.72 -23.42
C ALA A 19 -1.48 16.00 -24.53
N CYS A 20 -1.98 14.84 -24.97
CA CYS A 20 -2.16 14.50 -26.39
C CYS A 20 -2.96 13.19 -26.57
N SER A 21 -4.00 13.28 -27.39
CA SER A 21 -4.95 12.23 -27.79
C SER A 21 -4.42 11.30 -28.88
N ARG A 22 -5.01 10.08 -28.96
CA ARG A 22 -5.40 9.27 -30.15
C ARG A 22 -5.69 7.85 -29.65
N GLU A 23 -6.92 7.30 -29.65
CA GLU A 23 -7.93 7.03 -30.69
C GLU A 23 -7.49 6.06 -31.79
N SER A 24 -8.01 4.82 -31.72
CA SER A 24 -8.49 3.90 -32.79
C SER A 24 -8.49 2.44 -32.27
N ARG A 25 -9.30 1.46 -32.67
CA ARG A 25 -10.68 1.30 -33.19
C ARG A 25 -10.92 -0.23 -33.31
N GLU A 26 -11.96 -0.75 -32.66
CA GLU A 26 -12.86 -1.90 -33.01
C GLU A 26 -12.43 -3.15 -33.83
N THR A 27 -12.50 -4.34 -33.18
CA THR A 27 -13.26 -5.62 -33.44
C THR A 27 -13.24 -6.32 -34.84
N PRO A 28 -13.72 -7.60 -35.06
CA PRO A 28 -14.46 -8.57 -34.18
C PRO A 28 -14.14 -10.11 -34.29
N ASN A 29 -14.64 -10.85 -33.29
CA ASN A 29 -15.29 -12.20 -33.22
C ASN A 29 -14.68 -13.50 -33.84
N ASP A 30 -14.32 -14.44 -32.93
CA ASP A 30 -14.78 -15.84 -32.69
C ASP A 30 -15.38 -16.72 -33.83
N PRO A 31 -15.14 -18.05 -33.84
CA PRO A 31 -15.95 -18.97 -32.99
C PRO A 31 -15.32 -20.28 -32.44
N ALA A 32 -15.85 -20.66 -31.27
CA ALA A 32 -16.17 -21.97 -30.66
C ALA A 32 -15.53 -23.31 -31.08
N ALA A 33 -15.08 -24.10 -30.08
CA ALA A 33 -15.25 -25.55 -30.02
C ALA A 33 -15.16 -26.14 -28.58
N SER A 34 -16.31 -26.64 -28.11
CA SER A 34 -16.61 -27.91 -27.43
C SER A 34 -15.66 -28.59 -26.42
N SER A 35 -16.16 -28.66 -25.17
CA SER A 35 -16.31 -29.83 -24.25
C SER A 35 -15.08 -30.66 -23.82
N SER A 36 -14.83 -30.71 -22.50
CA SER A 36 -15.11 -31.89 -21.64
C SER A 36 -14.51 -31.77 -20.22
N SER A 37 -15.33 -32.14 -19.23
CA SER A 37 -14.99 -32.78 -17.94
C SER A 37 -13.92 -32.19 -17.02
N SER A 38 -14.37 -31.70 -15.87
CA SER A 38 -14.08 -32.33 -14.57
C SER A 38 -15.02 -31.72 -13.52
N GLN A 39 -15.72 -32.55 -12.75
CA GLN A 39 -16.30 -32.09 -11.49
C GLN A 39 -15.13 -31.84 -10.53
N GLN A 40 -14.52 -30.67 -10.68
CA GLN A 40 -13.67 -30.09 -9.68
C GLN A 40 -14.56 -29.89 -8.46
N SER A 41 -14.24 -30.57 -7.35
CA SER A 41 -14.83 -30.32 -6.04
C SER A 41 -14.92 -28.81 -5.89
N ALA A 42 -16.14 -28.27 -5.83
CA ALA A 42 -16.36 -26.85 -5.86
C ALA A 42 -15.65 -26.27 -4.64
N GLN A 43 -14.45 -25.73 -4.85
CA GLN A 43 -13.87 -24.79 -3.91
C GLN A 43 -14.98 -23.78 -3.62
N PRO A 44 -15.24 -23.45 -2.34
CA PRO A 44 -16.27 -22.48 -2.02
C PRO A 44 -16.02 -21.27 -2.90
N ILE A 45 -17.00 -20.93 -3.75
CA ILE A 45 -16.86 -19.81 -4.69
C ILE A 45 -16.66 -18.58 -3.83
N VAL A 46 -15.41 -18.13 -3.78
CA VAL A 46 -15.02 -16.98 -2.97
C VAL A 46 -15.62 -15.76 -3.65
N LYS A 47 -16.81 -15.35 -3.20
CA LYS A 47 -17.51 -14.21 -3.76
C LYS A 47 -16.88 -12.93 -3.21
N LEU A 48 -16.39 -12.08 -4.12
CA LEU A 48 -15.96 -10.72 -3.79
C LEU A 48 -17.08 -9.93 -3.08
N PRO A 49 -16.75 -9.00 -2.19
CA PRO A 49 -17.71 -8.02 -1.66
C PRO A 49 -18.47 -7.29 -2.77
N VAL A 50 -19.73 -6.97 -2.52
CA VAL A 50 -20.55 -6.16 -3.42
C VAL A 50 -20.47 -4.67 -3.06
N GLY A 51 -20.27 -3.82 -4.06
CA GLY A 51 -20.23 -2.36 -3.91
C GLY A 51 -18.83 -1.78 -4.14
N PRO A 52 -18.65 -0.46 -3.95
CA PRO A 52 -17.36 0.19 -4.15
C PRO A 52 -16.38 -0.10 -2.99
N ALA A 53 -15.09 -0.12 -3.28
CA ALA A 53 -14.03 -0.33 -2.30
C ALA A 53 -14.07 0.71 -1.15
N THR A 54 -14.53 1.93 -1.41
CA THR A 54 -14.71 2.98 -0.40
C THR A 54 -15.67 2.59 0.71
N ALA A 55 -16.68 1.75 0.43
CA ALA A 55 -17.61 1.26 1.44
C ALA A 55 -16.97 0.26 2.42
N LEU A 56 -15.82 -0.30 2.03
CA LEU A 56 -15.09 -1.29 2.83
C LEU A 56 -14.01 -0.65 3.71
N LEU A 57 -13.71 0.63 3.56
CA LEU A 57 -12.63 1.29 4.32
C LEU A 57 -12.97 1.44 5.80
N LEU A 58 -11.96 1.30 6.65
CA LEU A 58 -12.00 1.75 8.04
C LEU A 58 -12.35 3.24 8.15
N THR A 59 -12.97 3.63 9.28
CA THR A 59 -13.35 5.02 9.53
C THR A 59 -12.35 5.69 10.48
N ARG A 60 -12.48 7.00 10.70
CA ARG A 60 -11.56 7.77 11.56
C ARG A 60 -11.39 7.13 12.94
N GLU A 61 -12.46 6.58 13.51
CA GLU A 61 -12.50 6.01 14.85
C GLU A 61 -11.64 4.74 14.99
N ASP A 62 -11.31 4.08 13.89
CA ASP A 62 -10.47 2.88 13.90
C ASP A 62 -8.97 3.21 14.03
N PHE A 63 -8.57 4.43 13.64
CA PHE A 63 -7.20 4.94 13.67
C PHE A 63 -6.84 5.57 15.02
N PRO A 64 -5.54 5.77 15.33
CA PRO A 64 -5.10 6.34 16.60
C PRO A 64 -5.87 7.62 17.00
N ALA A 65 -6.16 7.74 18.29
CA ALA A 65 -6.73 8.98 18.82
C ALA A 65 -5.72 10.13 18.66
N GLY A 66 -6.20 11.34 18.36
CA GLY A 66 -5.34 12.51 18.20
C GLY A 66 -5.84 13.51 17.17
N ASN A 67 -5.05 14.56 16.97
CA ASN A 67 -5.29 15.67 16.04
C ASN A 67 -4.72 15.45 14.64
N GLY A 68 -4.28 14.22 14.31
CA GLY A 68 -3.84 13.90 12.95
C GLY A 68 -4.95 14.06 11.92
N THR A 69 -4.55 14.28 10.67
CA THR A 69 -5.45 14.48 9.54
C THR A 69 -5.91 13.14 9.01
N PHE A 70 -7.22 12.98 8.79
CA PHE A 70 -7.79 11.78 8.21
C PHE A 70 -8.39 12.06 6.83
N THR A 71 -8.01 11.26 5.85
CA THR A 71 -8.50 11.37 4.47
C THR A 71 -8.98 10.02 3.95
N VAL A 72 -9.92 10.08 3.02
CA VAL A 72 -10.42 8.94 2.25
C VAL A 72 -10.24 9.23 0.78
N GLU A 73 -9.74 8.25 0.05
CA GLU A 73 -9.30 8.39 -1.33
C GLU A 73 -9.82 7.21 -2.12
N ASP A 74 -10.54 7.50 -3.20
CA ASP A 74 -11.05 6.50 -4.12
C ASP A 74 -10.05 6.25 -5.25
N LYS A 75 -10.35 5.25 -6.10
CA LYS A 75 -9.48 4.88 -7.23
C LYS A 75 -9.10 6.08 -8.11
N PRO A 76 -10.02 6.94 -8.57
CA PRO A 76 -9.65 8.12 -9.37
C PRO A 76 -8.65 9.04 -8.68
N LYS A 77 -8.83 9.34 -7.39
CA LYS A 77 -7.88 10.19 -6.64
C LYS A 77 -6.52 9.50 -6.52
N LEU A 78 -6.51 8.19 -6.22
CA LEU A 78 -5.28 7.41 -6.14
C LEU A 78 -4.55 7.32 -7.50
N ASP A 79 -5.28 7.16 -8.60
CA ASP A 79 -4.72 7.19 -9.96
C ASP A 79 -4.12 8.57 -10.28
N GLN A 80 -4.78 9.66 -9.88
CA GLN A 80 -4.27 11.02 -10.07
C GLN A 80 -3.00 11.27 -9.26
N GLU A 81 -3.00 10.94 -7.96
CA GLU A 81 -1.83 11.13 -7.09
C GLU A 81 -0.62 10.34 -7.60
N LYS A 82 -0.83 9.12 -8.10
CA LYS A 82 0.23 8.32 -8.71
C LYS A 82 0.88 9.04 -9.89
N THR A 83 0.09 9.67 -10.77
CA THR A 83 0.64 10.41 -11.92
C THR A 83 1.37 11.69 -11.53
N GLY A 84 1.09 12.24 -10.34
CA GLY A 84 1.69 13.47 -9.84
C GLY A 84 2.90 13.28 -8.91
N LYS A 85 3.14 12.07 -8.39
CA LYS A 85 4.29 11.79 -7.51
C LYS A 85 5.58 11.66 -8.33
N SER A 86 6.64 12.38 -7.94
CA SER A 86 7.98 12.15 -8.46
C SER A 86 8.44 10.75 -8.05
N LYS A 87 8.92 9.98 -9.03
CA LYS A 87 9.63 8.72 -8.76
C LYS A 87 11.09 9.05 -8.43
N PRO A 88 11.77 8.25 -7.58
CA PRO A 88 13.21 8.37 -7.41
C PRO A 88 13.91 8.30 -8.78
N GLU A 89 14.93 9.13 -8.97
CA GLU A 89 15.75 9.16 -10.18
C GLU A 89 16.54 7.85 -10.35
N LYS A 90 16.97 7.27 -9.23
CA LYS A 90 17.68 5.98 -9.22
C LYS A 90 17.08 5.07 -8.16
N VAL A 91 16.93 3.80 -8.51
CA VAL A 91 16.49 2.74 -7.63
C VAL A 91 17.36 1.51 -7.92
N ASP A 92 18.01 0.98 -6.89
CA ASP A 92 18.83 -0.22 -6.96
C ASP A 92 18.46 -1.18 -5.81
N PRO A 93 17.97 -2.39 -6.08
CA PRO A 93 17.67 -2.98 -7.40
C PRO A 93 16.47 -2.32 -8.12
N PRO A 94 16.42 -2.35 -9.47
CA PRO A 94 15.29 -1.81 -10.23
C PRO A 94 13.95 -2.45 -9.83
N GLY A 95 12.88 -1.64 -9.81
CA GLY A 95 11.52 -2.08 -9.47
C GLY A 95 11.21 -2.16 -7.97
N CYS A 96 12.19 -1.93 -7.09
CA CYS A 96 11.96 -1.96 -5.65
C CYS A 96 11.16 -0.77 -5.13
N TYR A 97 11.16 0.36 -5.86
CA TYR A 97 10.27 1.48 -5.55
C TYR A 97 8.82 1.07 -5.75
N GLU A 98 8.45 0.54 -6.92
CA GLU A 98 7.08 0.06 -7.22
C GLU A 98 6.61 -1.10 -6.32
N PHE A 99 7.55 -1.87 -5.78
CA PHE A 99 7.24 -2.93 -4.82
C PHE A 99 6.88 -2.36 -3.44
N ILE A 100 7.63 -1.37 -2.95
CA ILE A 100 7.42 -0.75 -1.64
C ILE A 100 6.23 0.22 -1.69
N SER A 101 6.23 1.11 -2.68
CA SER A 101 5.13 2.04 -2.91
C SER A 101 3.90 1.24 -3.34
N GLU A 102 2.79 1.41 -2.63
CA GLU A 102 1.48 0.86 -2.97
C GLU A 102 1.26 0.81 -4.49
N GLY A 103 1.31 -0.38 -5.10
CA GLY A 103 1.12 -0.46 -6.55
C GLY A 103 -0.33 -0.72 -6.92
N ASP A 104 -0.85 0.04 -7.88
CA ASP A 104 -1.17 -0.42 -9.23
C ASP A 104 -1.93 -1.74 -9.36
N GLY A 105 -3.23 -1.66 -9.09
CA GLY A 105 -4.20 -2.59 -9.64
C GLY A 105 -5.26 -1.86 -10.45
N ASP A 106 -5.69 -2.47 -11.55
CA ASP A 106 -6.80 -1.98 -12.38
C ASP A 106 -8.18 -2.22 -11.74
N TYR A 107 -8.23 -2.97 -10.64
CA TYR A 107 -9.43 -3.17 -9.84
C TYR A 107 -9.90 -1.89 -9.13
N ASP A 108 -11.16 -1.91 -8.69
CA ASP A 108 -11.70 -0.87 -7.81
C ASP A 108 -10.99 -0.91 -6.46
N ARG A 109 -10.54 0.26 -6.00
CA ARG A 109 -9.69 0.39 -4.83
C ARG A 109 -9.91 1.70 -4.11
N ALA A 110 -9.64 1.70 -2.83
CA ALA A 110 -9.75 2.88 -2.00
C ALA A 110 -8.73 2.80 -0.85
N ARG A 111 -8.44 3.97 -0.27
CA ARG A 111 -7.53 4.12 0.86
C ARG A 111 -8.13 5.06 1.91
N ALA A 112 -7.99 4.68 3.17
CA ALA A 112 -8.15 5.56 4.32
C ALA A 112 -6.75 5.86 4.88
N LYS A 113 -6.43 7.13 5.10
CA LYS A 113 -5.12 7.58 5.58
C LYS A 113 -5.28 8.43 6.82
N TYR A 114 -4.45 8.18 7.81
CA TYR A 114 -4.26 9.01 9.00
C TYR A 114 -2.82 9.51 9.05
N ASP A 115 -2.64 10.82 9.12
CA ASP A 115 -1.34 11.49 9.07
C ASP A 115 -1.15 12.37 10.31
N ALA A 116 -0.13 12.06 11.09
CA ALA A 116 0.29 12.78 12.29
C ALA A 116 1.80 13.00 12.27
N ASP A 117 2.30 13.91 13.12
CA ASP A 117 3.66 14.45 13.06
C ASP A 117 4.79 13.41 12.88
N THR A 118 4.74 12.26 13.55
CA THR A 118 5.76 11.20 13.45
C THR A 118 5.20 9.84 13.03
N LEU A 119 3.91 9.76 12.72
CA LEU A 119 3.20 8.52 12.44
C LEU A 119 2.22 8.72 11.28
N MET A 120 2.36 7.89 10.26
CA MET A 120 1.37 7.74 9.21
C MET A 120 0.80 6.33 9.26
N ALA A 121 -0.52 6.19 9.13
CA ALA A 121 -1.19 4.90 9.04
C ALA A 121 -2.17 4.91 7.87
N GLU A 122 -2.07 3.90 7.01
CA GLU A 122 -2.91 3.73 5.82
C GLU A 122 -3.62 2.37 5.87
N SER A 123 -4.90 2.35 5.51
CA SER A 123 -5.67 1.14 5.24
C SER A 123 -6.18 1.20 3.81
N SER A 124 -5.70 0.30 2.96
CA SER A 124 -6.08 0.18 1.56
C SER A 124 -6.85 -1.11 1.31
N VAL A 125 -7.89 -0.99 0.48
CA VAL A 125 -8.73 -2.11 0.03
C VAL A 125 -8.78 -2.11 -1.48
N GLY A 126 -8.56 -3.28 -2.08
CA GLY A 126 -8.69 -3.52 -3.51
C GLY A 126 -9.56 -4.73 -3.81
N LEU A 127 -10.60 -4.56 -4.64
CA LEU A 127 -11.51 -5.64 -5.04
C LEU A 127 -10.87 -6.55 -6.10
N GLY A 128 -9.87 -7.31 -5.65
CA GLY A 128 -9.07 -8.25 -6.43
C GLY A 128 -7.78 -8.59 -5.71
N ILE A 129 -7.11 -9.65 -6.15
CA ILE A 129 -5.76 -10.00 -5.68
C ILE A 129 -4.76 -9.46 -6.69
N LYS A 130 -3.92 -8.52 -6.25
CA LYS A 130 -2.88 -7.94 -7.10
C LYS A 130 -1.68 -8.84 -7.28
N GLN A 131 -1.21 -9.39 -6.16
CA GLN A 131 0.04 -10.10 -6.06
C GLN A 131 -0.18 -11.26 -5.10
N SER A 132 0.29 -12.44 -5.49
CA SER A 132 0.28 -13.60 -4.60
C SER A 132 1.31 -13.45 -3.48
N PHE A 133 1.17 -14.20 -2.39
CA PHE A 133 2.18 -14.19 -1.33
C PHE A 133 3.55 -14.70 -1.77
N ASP A 134 3.61 -15.61 -2.75
CA ASP A 134 4.87 -16.10 -3.31
C ASP A 134 5.59 -15.02 -4.10
N GLU A 135 4.88 -14.29 -4.97
CA GLU A 135 5.44 -13.14 -5.69
C GLU A 135 5.85 -12.03 -4.72
N LEU A 136 5.07 -11.79 -3.66
CA LEU A 136 5.40 -10.82 -2.62
C LEU A 136 6.70 -11.21 -1.92
N ALA A 137 6.87 -12.48 -1.57
CA ALA A 137 8.07 -12.99 -0.93
C ALA A 137 9.30 -12.91 -1.84
N GLN A 138 9.13 -13.28 -3.12
CA GLN A 138 10.19 -13.16 -4.12
C GLN A 138 10.65 -11.70 -4.25
N ARG A 139 9.72 -10.75 -4.39
CA ARG A 139 10.07 -9.33 -4.52
C ARG A 139 10.71 -8.76 -3.25
N ALA A 140 10.25 -9.17 -2.07
CA ALA A 140 10.89 -8.77 -0.80
C ALA A 140 12.34 -9.25 -0.72
N GLN A 141 12.62 -10.45 -1.24
CA GLN A 141 13.98 -10.99 -1.30
C GLN A 141 14.85 -10.27 -2.32
N GLU A 142 14.31 -9.97 -3.52
CA GLU A 142 14.99 -9.16 -4.54
C GLU A 142 15.33 -7.77 -4.00
N CYS A 143 14.44 -7.18 -3.21
CA CYS A 143 14.57 -5.85 -2.62
C CYS A 143 15.14 -5.83 -1.20
N ALA A 144 15.75 -6.93 -0.72
CA ALA A 144 16.18 -7.08 0.67
C ALA A 144 17.14 -5.96 1.15
N SER A 145 17.88 -5.36 0.22
CA SER A 145 18.62 -4.11 0.43
C SER A 145 18.33 -3.21 -0.76
N VAL A 146 17.71 -2.06 -0.51
CA VAL A 146 17.34 -1.10 -1.54
C VAL A 146 18.00 0.24 -1.29
N GLN A 147 18.46 0.86 -2.37
CA GLN A 147 18.95 2.22 -2.39
C GLN A 147 18.12 3.03 -3.38
N MET A 148 17.63 4.19 -2.95
CA MET A 148 16.87 5.11 -3.78
C MET A 148 17.48 6.49 -3.70
N GLU A 149 17.57 7.18 -4.83
CA GLU A 149 18.05 8.57 -4.90
C GLU A 149 17.05 9.38 -5.72
N GLY A 150 16.67 10.56 -5.25
CA GLY A 150 15.81 11.49 -5.97
C GLY A 150 15.65 12.81 -5.22
N ASP A 151 15.45 13.91 -5.95
CA ASP A 151 15.21 15.24 -5.38
C ASP A 151 16.29 15.68 -4.36
N GLY A 152 17.54 15.23 -4.54
CA GLY A 152 18.67 15.53 -3.65
C GLY A 152 18.70 14.73 -2.34
N VAL A 153 17.83 13.74 -2.20
CA VAL A 153 17.72 12.86 -1.02
C VAL A 153 18.10 11.44 -1.41
N ALA A 154 18.84 10.76 -0.53
CA ALA A 154 19.12 9.33 -0.64
C ALA A 154 18.39 8.56 0.46
N MET A 155 17.89 7.38 0.12
CA MET A 155 17.35 6.41 1.06
C MET A 155 18.12 5.11 0.93
N LYS A 156 18.52 4.54 2.07
CA LYS A 156 19.03 3.16 2.14
C LYS A 156 18.14 2.39 3.11
N ALA A 157 17.48 1.35 2.62
CA ALA A 157 16.56 0.57 3.44
C ALA A 157 16.83 -0.93 3.29
N LYS A 158 16.51 -1.67 4.35
CA LYS A 158 16.43 -3.11 4.34
C LYS A 158 14.98 -3.52 4.28
N VAL A 159 14.70 -4.53 3.47
CA VAL A 159 13.38 -5.11 3.36
C VAL A 159 13.41 -6.55 3.86
N SER A 160 12.38 -6.93 4.61
CA SER A 160 12.18 -8.30 5.03
C SER A 160 10.70 -8.65 4.95
N ILE A 161 10.41 -9.94 4.84
CA ILE A 161 9.04 -10.47 4.82
C ILE A 161 8.94 -11.65 5.77
N ALA A 162 7.81 -11.75 6.46
CA ALA A 162 7.48 -12.89 7.29
C ALA A 162 5.96 -13.11 7.30
N ASP A 163 5.53 -14.24 7.84
CA ASP A 163 4.14 -14.40 8.28
C ASP A 163 3.83 -13.39 9.38
N LEU A 164 2.57 -12.94 9.46
CA LEU A 164 2.09 -12.07 10.53
C LEU A 164 1.30 -12.88 11.58
N PRO A 165 1.89 -13.23 12.74
CA PRO A 165 1.18 -13.96 13.77
C PRO A 165 0.01 -13.15 14.34
N GLY A 166 -1.09 -13.84 14.66
CA GLY A 166 -2.29 -13.22 15.23
C GLY A 166 -3.24 -12.58 14.22
N ALA A 167 -2.91 -12.58 12.93
CA ALA A 167 -3.85 -12.16 11.89
C ALA A 167 -5.02 -13.15 11.76
N ALA A 168 -6.21 -12.63 11.49
CA ALA A 168 -7.45 -13.42 11.41
C ALA A 168 -7.52 -14.34 10.18
N VAL A 169 -6.71 -14.07 9.15
CA VAL A 169 -6.47 -14.92 7.97
C VAL A 169 -4.98 -14.96 7.66
N GLU A 170 -4.57 -15.86 6.76
CA GLU A 170 -3.19 -15.88 6.25
C GLU A 170 -2.80 -14.48 5.75
N SER A 171 -1.71 -13.97 6.30
CA SER A 171 -1.25 -12.60 6.09
C SER A 171 0.27 -12.55 6.15
N LYS A 172 0.86 -11.67 5.35
CA LYS A 172 2.30 -11.41 5.35
C LYS A 172 2.57 -10.01 5.91
N LEU A 173 3.71 -9.88 6.59
CA LEU A 173 4.25 -8.63 7.06
C LEU A 173 5.54 -8.33 6.30
N VAL A 174 5.57 -7.24 5.54
CA VAL A 174 6.77 -6.68 4.95
C VAL A 174 7.26 -5.55 5.84
N LYS A 175 8.52 -5.60 6.28
CA LYS A 175 9.16 -4.53 7.05
C LYS A 175 10.21 -3.85 6.20
N VAL A 176 10.14 -2.53 6.13
CA VAL A 176 11.09 -1.66 5.42
C VAL A 176 11.70 -0.72 6.45
N GLY A 177 12.99 -0.85 6.74
CA GLY A 177 13.67 -0.03 7.74
C GLY A 177 14.94 0.58 7.16
N GLY A 178 15.14 1.87 7.35
CA GLY A 178 16.23 2.58 6.69
C GLY A 178 16.54 3.96 7.21
N LEU A 179 17.43 4.62 6.47
CA LEU A 179 17.86 5.99 6.69
C LEU A 179 17.49 6.81 5.45
N LEU A 180 16.87 7.96 5.68
CA LEU A 180 16.45 8.91 4.66
C LEU A 180 17.14 10.25 4.91
N GLY A 181 17.78 10.82 3.90
CA GLY A 181 18.38 12.16 4.00
C GLY A 181 19.77 12.24 3.36
N PRO A 182 20.36 13.46 3.34
CA PRO A 182 21.74 13.63 2.93
C PRO A 182 22.70 12.95 3.92
N ASP A 183 23.84 12.49 3.42
CA ASP A 183 24.86 11.86 4.27
C ASP A 183 25.27 12.79 5.43
N GLY A 184 25.16 12.28 6.67
CA GLY A 184 25.46 13.04 7.89
C GLY A 184 24.26 13.70 8.56
N ASP A 185 23.10 13.78 7.90
CA ASP A 185 21.86 14.39 8.41
C ASP A 185 20.63 13.49 8.15
N GLN A 186 20.85 12.17 8.24
CA GLN A 186 19.84 11.17 7.93
C GLN A 186 18.87 10.97 9.10
N ILE A 187 17.59 10.84 8.78
CA ILE A 187 16.54 10.44 9.73
C ILE A 187 16.21 8.96 9.57
N GLY A 188 15.87 8.31 10.68
CA GLY A 188 15.34 6.95 10.66
C GLY A 188 13.93 6.94 10.07
N VAL A 189 13.68 5.97 9.18
CA VAL A 189 12.34 5.64 8.68
C VAL A 189 12.12 4.14 8.85
N GLU A 190 10.97 3.77 9.40
CA GLU A 190 10.54 2.39 9.48
C GLU A 190 9.07 2.27 9.09
N SER A 191 8.79 1.35 8.17
CA SER A 191 7.47 1.05 7.64
C SER A 191 7.17 -0.43 7.80
N HIS A 192 5.99 -0.73 8.31
CA HIS A 192 5.49 -2.11 8.39
C HIS A 192 4.20 -2.21 7.59
N ILE A 193 4.23 -3.09 6.60
CA ILE A 193 3.18 -3.27 5.61
C ILE A 193 2.59 -4.67 5.77
N ALA A 194 1.38 -4.76 6.31
CA ALA A 194 0.66 -6.02 6.45
C ALA A 194 -0.31 -6.23 5.29
N ILE A 195 -0.29 -7.42 4.69
CA ILE A 195 -1.07 -7.75 3.50
C ILE A 195 -1.86 -9.03 3.73
N ALA A 196 -3.14 -9.01 3.37
CA ALA A 196 -4.05 -10.15 3.45
C ALA A 196 -4.98 -10.21 2.22
N HIS A 197 -5.53 -11.40 1.93
CA HIS A 197 -6.45 -11.63 0.80
C HIS A 197 -7.83 -12.19 1.20
N PRO A 198 -8.54 -11.61 2.19
CA PRO A 198 -9.86 -12.10 2.58
C PRO A 198 -10.84 -11.99 1.42
N ARG A 199 -11.56 -13.09 1.15
CA ARG A 199 -12.57 -13.15 0.07
C ARG A 199 -12.07 -12.71 -1.32
N GLY A 200 -10.80 -12.91 -1.64
CA GLY A 200 -10.22 -12.48 -2.92
C GLY A 200 -10.01 -10.96 -3.04
N THR A 201 -10.15 -10.22 -1.95
CA THR A 201 -9.92 -8.78 -1.84
C THR A 201 -8.55 -8.54 -1.24
N THR A 202 -7.74 -7.66 -1.82
CA THR A 202 -6.48 -7.22 -1.21
C THR A 202 -6.77 -6.24 -0.09
N VAL A 203 -6.32 -6.57 1.12
CA VAL A 203 -6.24 -5.65 2.25
C VAL A 203 -4.77 -5.36 2.50
N ARG A 204 -4.41 -4.08 2.57
CA ARG A 204 -3.04 -3.62 2.89
C ARG A 204 -3.11 -2.58 3.98
N ILE A 205 -2.42 -2.82 5.08
CA ILE A 205 -2.17 -1.84 6.14
C ILE A 205 -0.72 -1.42 6.04
N GLU A 206 -0.45 -0.12 6.05
CA GLU A 206 0.90 0.43 6.13
C GLU A 206 0.97 1.39 7.30
N VAL A 207 1.95 1.20 8.17
CA VAL A 207 2.24 2.11 9.26
C VAL A 207 3.69 2.55 9.14
N ASP A 208 3.89 3.85 8.96
CA ASP A 208 5.20 4.46 8.87
C ASP A 208 5.48 5.25 10.14
N ARG A 209 6.71 5.13 10.61
CA ARG A 209 7.26 5.94 11.68
C ARG A 209 8.49 6.68 11.18
N PHE A 210 8.50 7.98 11.42
CA PHE A 210 9.58 8.87 11.04
C PHE A 210 10.24 9.42 12.29
N ILE A 211 11.58 9.53 12.28
CA ILE A 211 12.41 10.13 13.33
C ILE A 211 12.47 9.29 14.62
N ASP A 212 11.30 8.92 15.14
CA ASP A 212 11.17 8.11 16.35
C ASP A 212 11.42 6.61 16.08
N PRO A 213 11.99 5.88 17.04
CA PRO A 213 12.21 4.44 16.90
C PRO A 213 10.89 3.68 16.89
N TRP A 214 10.83 2.56 16.17
CA TRP A 214 9.72 1.63 16.21
C TRP A 214 9.50 1.07 17.62
N THR A 215 8.23 0.93 18.02
CA THR A 215 7.85 0.36 19.32
C THR A 215 6.78 -0.72 19.17
N PRO A 216 6.64 -1.64 20.14
CA PRO A 216 5.63 -2.71 20.08
C PRO A 216 4.17 -2.23 19.95
N GLU A 217 3.89 -0.98 20.32
CA GLU A 217 2.58 -0.36 20.11
C GLU A 217 2.26 -0.20 18.61
N GLN A 218 3.26 0.04 17.75
CA GLN A 218 3.01 0.07 16.30
C GLN A 218 2.83 -1.33 15.72
N ASP A 219 3.54 -2.36 16.21
CA ASP A 219 3.25 -3.74 15.82
C ASP A 219 1.79 -4.10 16.15
N THR A 220 1.32 -3.67 17.33
CA THR A 220 -0.07 -3.85 17.76
C THR A 220 -1.04 -3.06 16.86
N LEU A 221 -0.71 -1.82 16.52
CA LEU A 221 -1.53 -0.98 15.64
C LEU A 221 -1.69 -1.61 14.24
N VAL A 222 -0.59 -2.08 13.64
CA VAL A 222 -0.60 -2.77 12.33
C VAL A 222 -1.54 -3.97 12.38
N LEU A 223 -1.40 -4.81 13.40
CA LEU A 223 -2.22 -6.02 13.54
C LEU A 223 -3.71 -5.70 13.79
N ASP A 224 -4.00 -4.73 14.64
CA ASP A 224 -5.37 -4.33 14.98
C ASP A 224 -6.09 -3.74 13.76
N LEU A 225 -5.47 -2.80 13.05
CA LEU A 225 -6.01 -2.24 11.82
C LEU A 225 -6.24 -3.32 10.76
N LEU A 226 -5.29 -4.26 10.61
CA LEU A 226 -5.42 -5.35 9.66
C LEU A 226 -6.63 -6.23 9.98
N ASN A 227 -6.75 -6.65 11.24
CA ASN A 227 -7.85 -7.52 11.67
C ASN A 227 -9.21 -6.82 11.58
N LYS A 228 -9.30 -5.53 11.92
CA LYS A 228 -10.51 -4.72 11.69
C LYS A 228 -10.88 -4.67 10.21
N GLN A 229 -9.90 -4.42 9.35
CA GLN A 229 -10.13 -4.31 7.90
C GLN A 229 -10.51 -5.66 7.27
N ILE A 230 -9.87 -6.77 7.71
CA ILE A 230 -10.26 -8.14 7.34
C ILE A 230 -11.71 -8.41 7.75
N ALA A 231 -12.07 -8.11 9.00
CA ALA A 231 -13.42 -8.35 9.50
C ALA A 231 -14.47 -7.57 8.70
N LYS A 232 -14.16 -6.33 8.32
CA LYS A 232 -15.05 -5.50 7.49
C LYS A 232 -15.27 -6.12 6.09
N VAL A 233 -14.21 -6.62 5.45
CA VAL A 233 -14.29 -7.30 4.16
C VAL A 233 -15.03 -8.64 4.26
N GLN A 234 -14.74 -9.44 5.28
CA GLN A 234 -15.39 -10.74 5.50
C GLN A 234 -16.90 -10.62 5.69
N ASN A 235 -17.35 -9.59 6.41
CA ASN A 235 -18.76 -9.36 6.73
C ASN A 235 -19.52 -8.52 5.70
N ALA A 236 -18.86 -8.05 4.63
CA ALA A 236 -19.50 -7.29 3.56
C ALA A 236 -20.50 -8.15 2.76
N PRO A 237 -21.54 -7.57 2.15
CA PRO A 237 -22.51 -8.30 1.31
C PRO A 237 -21.90 -8.91 0.03
#